data_AF-A0A852GXZ8-F1
#
_entry.id   AF-A0A852GXZ8-F1
#
_cell.length_a   1.000
_cell.length_b   1.000
_cell.length_c   1.000
_cell.angle_alpha   90.00
_cell.angle_beta   90.00
_cell.angle_gamma   90.00
#
_symmetry.space_group_name_H-M   'P 1'
#
loop_
_entity.id
_entity.type
_entity.pdbx_description
1 polymer ?
#
loop_
_entity_poly.entity_id
_entity_poly.type
_entity_poly.pdbx_seq_one_letter_code
_entity_poly.pdbx_strand_id
1 'polypeptide(L)'
;IRLSIPVAVGQCGNQVGCRFWDLALREHAAVNKKGIYDEALSSFFRNVDTRSGGDGPDIYKGKICSLKARALLIDMEEGVVNEILQGPLRDVFDSKQLITDVSGSGNNWAVGHKLYGYRYRENIVEKLRKTAEHCDCLQCFFIIHSMGGGTGSGLGTFVLNLLEDEFPEVYRFVTSVYPSGEDDVITSPYNSVLAMKELNEHADCVLPIENESLFDIVNKIHQMINFGKLGSTVKQNSLVTSSAGSAKTVQEKPFDAMNNIVANLLLNLTSSARFEGSLNMDLNEISMNLVPFPRLHYLVSSLTPLYTLADVNVPSRR
;
A
#
# COMPACT_ATOMS: atom_id res chain seq x y z
N ILE A 1 4.59 -8.04 19.20
CA ILE A 1 4.54 -7.36 17.89
C ILE A 1 3.43 -8.00 17.07
N ARG A 2 2.43 -7.21 16.69
CA ARG A 2 1.32 -7.67 15.87
C ARG A 2 1.62 -7.32 14.42
N LEU A 3 1.57 -8.32 13.55
CA LEU A 3 2.07 -8.20 12.18
C LEU A 3 0.92 -8.11 11.19
N SER A 4 1.04 -7.19 10.25
CA SER A 4 0.12 -7.05 9.13
C SER A 4 0.84 -7.44 7.84
N ILE A 5 0.17 -8.18 6.96
CA ILE A 5 0.71 -8.54 5.64
C ILE A 5 -0.03 -7.74 4.56
N PRO A 6 0.61 -6.71 3.97
CA PRO A 6 0.08 -6.06 2.79
C PRO A 6 0.08 -7.00 1.58
N VAL A 7 -1.08 -7.15 0.96
CA VAL A 7 -1.29 -7.89 -0.28
C VAL A 7 -1.75 -6.91 -1.35
N ALA A 8 -0.84 -6.54 -2.25
CA ALA A 8 -1.12 -5.59 -3.33
C ALA A 8 -1.52 -6.34 -4.61
N VAL A 9 -2.70 -6.04 -5.15
CA VAL A 9 -3.26 -6.77 -6.30
C VAL A 9 -3.58 -5.84 -7.46
N GLY A 10 -3.03 -6.17 -8.63
CA GLY A 10 -3.16 -5.44 -9.88
C GLY A 10 -2.38 -4.11 -9.90
N GLN A 11 -2.36 -3.47 -11.07
CA GLN A 11 -1.61 -2.24 -11.30
C GLN A 11 -1.83 -1.17 -10.22
N CYS A 12 -3.08 -0.82 -9.92
CA CYS A 12 -3.40 0.20 -8.92
C CYS A 12 -2.91 -0.18 -7.52
N GLY A 13 -3.17 -1.41 -7.09
CA GLY A 13 -2.73 -1.92 -5.79
C GLY A 13 -1.21 -1.87 -5.64
N ASN A 14 -0.47 -2.30 -6.66
CA ASN A 14 1.00 -2.30 -6.66
C ASN A 14 1.58 -0.88 -6.69
N GLN A 15 0.97 0.07 -7.40
CA GLN A 15 1.43 1.47 -7.40
C GLN A 15 1.23 2.14 -6.03
N VAL A 16 0.04 2.00 -5.42
CA VAL A 16 -0.24 2.49 -4.07
C VAL A 16 0.67 1.80 -3.05
N GLY A 17 0.81 0.48 -3.14
CA GLY A 17 1.70 -0.31 -2.28
C GLY A 17 3.15 0.15 -2.37
N CYS A 18 3.67 0.42 -3.57
CA CYS A 18 5.02 0.94 -3.76
C CYS A 18 5.22 2.28 -3.04
N ARG A 19 4.26 3.20 -3.14
CA ARG A 19 4.29 4.48 -2.41
C ARG A 19 4.22 4.27 -0.89
N PHE A 20 3.37 3.37 -0.42
CA PHE A 20 3.29 3.01 0.99
C PHE A 20 4.64 2.50 1.53
N TRP A 21 5.31 1.59 0.82
CA TRP A 21 6.59 1.03 1.25
C TRP A 21 7.73 2.07 1.25
N ASP A 22 7.77 2.98 0.26
CA ASP A 22 8.72 4.10 0.24
C ASP A 22 8.52 5.01 1.47
N LEU A 23 7.28 5.42 1.74
CA LEU A 23 6.97 6.28 2.89
C LEU A 23 7.24 5.58 4.22
N ALA A 24 6.89 4.29 4.35
CA ALA A 24 7.17 3.52 5.55
C ALA A 24 8.67 3.46 5.85
N LEU A 25 9.51 3.18 4.85
CA LEU A 25 10.97 3.19 5.01
C LEU A 25 11.49 4.56 5.44
N ARG A 26 11.01 5.64 4.82
CA ARG A 26 11.39 7.01 5.18
C ARG A 26 11.00 7.35 6.61
N GLU A 27 9.80 6.96 7.04
CA GLU A 27 9.32 7.20 8.40
C GLU A 27 10.14 6.43 9.44
N HIS A 28 10.43 5.15 9.18
CA HIS A 28 11.32 4.38 10.06
C HIS A 28 12.74 4.95 10.08
N ALA A 29 13.29 5.39 8.94
CA ALA A 29 14.61 6.05 8.88
C ALA A 29 14.62 7.43 9.57
N ALA A 30 13.48 8.11 9.62
CA ALA A 30 13.33 9.38 10.33
C ALA A 30 13.47 9.18 11.85
N VAL A 31 12.89 8.11 12.39
CA VAL A 31 12.91 7.79 13.83
C VAL A 31 14.19 7.04 14.23
N ASN A 32 14.61 6.05 13.43
CA ASN A 32 15.73 5.16 13.75
C ASN A 32 17.05 5.67 13.17
N LYS A 33 17.66 6.66 13.86
CA LYS A 33 18.96 7.25 13.46
C LYS A 33 20.15 6.33 13.65
N LYS A 34 20.02 5.30 14.46
CA LYS A 34 21.10 4.33 14.73
C LYS A 34 21.22 3.30 13.60
N GLY A 35 20.15 3.10 12.82
CA GLY A 35 20.10 2.13 11.73
C GLY A 35 20.19 0.70 12.24
N ILE A 36 19.63 0.41 13.41
CA ILE A 36 19.64 -0.91 14.05
C ILE A 36 18.24 -1.50 13.90
N TYR A 37 18.11 -2.79 13.60
CA TYR A 37 16.79 -3.41 13.53
C TYR A 37 16.09 -3.31 14.89
N ASP A 38 14.83 -2.89 14.91
CA ASP A 38 14.03 -2.69 16.13
C ASP A 38 12.65 -3.35 15.99
N GLU A 39 11.91 -3.36 17.10
CA GLU A 39 10.55 -3.89 17.18
C GLU A 39 9.61 -3.19 16.18
N ALA A 40 9.72 -1.87 16.05
CA ALA A 40 8.95 -1.07 15.11
C ALA A 40 9.11 -1.54 13.65
N LEU A 41 10.36 -1.71 13.19
CA LEU A 41 10.67 -2.21 11.85
C LEU A 41 10.16 -3.63 11.63
N SER A 42 10.22 -4.48 12.65
CA SER A 42 9.82 -5.88 12.52
C SER A 42 8.33 -6.07 12.17
N SER A 43 7.52 -5.03 12.42
CA SER A 43 6.08 -4.97 12.10
C SER A 43 5.78 -5.22 10.63
N PHE A 44 6.63 -4.69 9.74
CA PHE A 44 6.45 -4.76 8.29
C PHE A 44 7.68 -5.26 7.54
N PHE A 45 8.86 -5.22 8.17
CA PHE A 45 10.11 -5.66 7.58
C PHE A 45 10.65 -6.90 8.29
N ARG A 46 11.45 -7.66 7.56
CA ARG A 46 12.26 -8.76 8.05
C ARG A 46 13.73 -8.39 7.88
N ASN A 47 14.51 -8.53 8.94
CA ASN A 47 15.96 -8.51 8.83
C ASN A 47 16.44 -9.85 8.23
N VAL A 48 17.18 -9.79 7.12
CA VAL A 48 17.75 -10.98 6.46
C VAL A 48 19.29 -10.96 6.47
N ASP A 49 19.88 -10.15 7.35
CA ASP A 49 21.33 -10.03 7.49
C ASP A 49 21.96 -11.36 7.95
N THR A 50 22.64 -12.05 7.02
CA THR A 50 23.33 -13.33 7.25
C THR A 50 24.61 -13.23 8.06
N ARG A 51 25.02 -12.02 8.48
CA ARG A 51 26.23 -11.79 9.28
C ARG A 51 26.06 -12.10 10.76
N SER A 52 24.83 -12.18 11.25
CA SER A 52 24.51 -12.67 12.59
C SER A 52 24.12 -14.14 12.48
N GLY A 53 25.11 -15.03 12.40
CA GLY A 53 24.94 -16.48 12.30
C GLY A 53 24.46 -17.15 13.59
N GLY A 54 23.34 -16.71 14.15
CA GLY A 54 22.75 -17.36 15.33
C GLY A 54 21.25 -17.11 15.41
N ASP A 55 20.47 -18.18 15.44
CA ASP A 55 19.06 -18.18 15.85
C ASP A 55 18.95 -17.78 17.33
N GLY A 56 19.06 -16.48 17.60
CA GLY A 56 19.02 -15.92 18.95
C GLY A 56 18.83 -14.40 18.96
N PRO A 57 18.65 -13.78 20.15
CA PRO A 57 18.36 -12.35 20.33
C PRO A 57 19.48 -11.39 19.89
N ASP A 58 20.55 -11.88 19.27
CA ASP A 58 21.65 -11.08 18.71
C ASP A 58 21.39 -10.61 17.26
N ILE A 59 20.26 -10.95 16.64
CA ILE A 59 19.80 -10.38 15.34
C ILE A 59 19.67 -8.84 15.40
N TYR A 60 19.48 -8.30 16.60
CA TYR A 60 19.35 -6.86 16.86
C TYR A 60 20.68 -6.12 17.02
N LYS A 61 21.84 -6.78 16.87
CA LYS A 61 23.16 -6.16 17.05
C LYS A 61 23.89 -5.95 15.72
N GLY A 62 23.67 -4.79 15.12
CA GLY A 62 24.39 -4.36 13.93
C GLY A 62 23.67 -3.26 13.16
N LYS A 63 24.38 -2.60 12.24
CA LYS A 63 23.73 -1.74 11.25
C LYS A 63 22.99 -2.63 10.25
N ILE A 64 21.74 -2.29 9.98
CA ILE A 64 20.90 -2.94 8.98
C ILE A 64 21.58 -2.87 7.63
N CYS A 65 21.72 -4.02 6.97
CA CYS A 65 22.30 -4.09 5.63
C CYS A 65 21.35 -4.71 4.59
N SER A 66 20.39 -5.53 5.02
CA SER A 66 19.38 -6.12 4.14
C SER A 66 18.05 -6.29 4.88
N LEU A 67 17.03 -5.58 4.37
CA LEU A 67 15.65 -5.70 4.82
C LEU A 67 14.79 -6.27 3.69
N LYS A 68 13.84 -7.12 4.06
CA LYS A 68 12.78 -7.57 3.16
C LYS A 68 11.41 -7.15 3.67
N ALA A 69 10.58 -6.57 2.81
CA ALA A 69 9.19 -6.27 3.12
C ALA A 69 8.37 -7.55 3.25
N ARG A 70 7.48 -7.59 4.25
CA ARG A 70 6.48 -8.64 4.43
C ARG A 70 5.27 -8.33 3.54
N ALA A 71 5.46 -8.43 2.23
CA ALA A 71 4.44 -8.09 1.24
C ALA A 71 4.28 -9.20 0.21
N LEU A 72 3.06 -9.38 -0.28
CA LEU A 72 2.77 -10.18 -1.46
C LEU A 72 2.27 -9.26 -2.57
N LEU A 73 2.96 -9.26 -3.72
CA LEU A 73 2.57 -8.47 -4.88
C LEU A 73 2.06 -9.40 -5.97
N ILE A 74 0.87 -9.11 -6.48
CA ILE A 74 0.19 -9.91 -7.48
C ILE A 74 -0.20 -8.98 -8.62
N ASP A 75 0.23 -9.29 -9.85
CA ASP A 75 -0.22 -8.57 -11.03
C ASP A 75 -0.19 -9.44 -12.27
N MET A 76 -1.28 -9.53 -13.01
CA MET A 76 -1.30 -10.32 -14.24
C MET A 76 -0.69 -9.57 -15.43
N GLU A 77 -0.09 -8.41 -15.17
CA GLU A 77 0.72 -7.63 -16.09
C GLU A 77 2.06 -7.29 -15.42
N GLU A 78 3.18 -7.55 -16.10
CA GLU A 78 4.50 -7.37 -15.47
C GLU A 78 4.96 -5.92 -15.38
N GLY A 79 4.28 -4.97 -16.03
CA GLY A 79 4.75 -3.59 -16.20
C GLY A 79 5.13 -2.92 -14.88
N VAL A 80 4.17 -2.84 -13.95
CA VAL A 80 4.39 -2.16 -12.65
C VAL A 80 5.39 -2.91 -11.78
N VAL A 81 5.30 -4.23 -11.72
CA VAL A 81 6.20 -5.06 -10.89
C VAL A 81 7.64 -4.96 -11.39
N ASN A 82 7.84 -4.96 -12.71
CA ASN A 82 9.17 -4.76 -13.31
C ASN A 82 9.73 -3.36 -13.01
N GLU A 83 8.90 -2.32 -13.01
CA GLU A 83 9.33 -0.99 -12.58
C GLU A 83 9.78 -0.96 -11.11
N ILE A 84 9.08 -1.67 -10.22
CA ILE A 84 9.46 -1.79 -8.80
C ILE A 84 10.81 -2.50 -8.67
N LEU A 85 11.03 -3.59 -9.43
CA LEU A 85 12.27 -4.36 -9.44
C LEU A 85 13.47 -3.62 -10.07
N GLN A 86 13.21 -2.65 -10.94
CA GLN A 86 14.24 -1.76 -11.49
C GLN A 86 14.41 -0.48 -10.67
N GLY A 87 13.50 -0.21 -9.74
CA GLY A 87 13.43 0.99 -8.94
C GLY A 87 14.31 0.96 -7.68
N PRO A 88 14.24 2.03 -6.87
CA PRO A 88 15.03 2.16 -5.65
C PRO A 88 14.65 1.14 -4.56
N LEU A 89 13.44 0.57 -4.62
CA LEU A 89 12.93 -0.40 -3.65
C LEU A 89 13.19 -1.86 -4.02
N ARG A 90 13.93 -2.13 -5.11
CA ARG A 90 14.16 -3.51 -5.60
C ARG A 90 14.70 -4.46 -4.54
N ASP A 91 15.58 -3.95 -3.67
CA ASP A 91 16.27 -4.76 -2.67
C ASP A 91 15.38 -5.05 -1.46
N VAL A 92 14.29 -4.28 -1.30
CA VAL A 92 13.30 -4.41 -0.23
C VAL A 92 12.30 -5.50 -0.55
N PHE A 93 11.89 -5.65 -1.80
CA PHE A 93 10.95 -6.72 -2.17
C PHE A 93 11.67 -8.07 -2.34
N ASP A 94 11.00 -9.14 -1.92
CA ASP A 94 11.47 -10.50 -2.17
C ASP A 94 10.90 -10.97 -3.52
N SER A 95 11.76 -11.30 -4.48
CA SER A 95 11.33 -11.80 -5.79
C SER A 95 10.52 -13.10 -5.68
N LYS A 96 10.68 -13.85 -4.58
CA LYS A 96 9.86 -15.03 -4.28
C LYS A 96 8.43 -14.68 -3.86
N GLN A 97 8.15 -13.43 -3.48
CA GLN A 97 6.82 -12.95 -3.08
C GLN A 97 6.12 -12.12 -4.17
N LEU A 98 6.46 -12.39 -5.44
CA LEU A 98 5.82 -11.78 -6.61
C LEU A 98 5.06 -12.84 -7.41
N ILE A 99 3.84 -12.57 -7.82
CA ILE A 99 3.07 -13.42 -8.74
C ILE A 99 2.72 -12.58 -9.96
N THR A 100 3.32 -12.91 -11.10
CA THR A 100 3.10 -12.19 -12.35
C THR A 100 2.73 -13.09 -13.53
N ASP A 101 2.01 -12.50 -14.49
CA ASP A 101 1.73 -13.06 -15.81
C ASP A 101 1.84 -11.92 -16.85
N VAL A 102 1.81 -12.24 -18.14
CA VAL A 102 1.95 -11.29 -19.27
C VAL A 102 0.63 -10.94 -19.95
N SER A 103 -0.43 -11.69 -19.64
CA SER A 103 -1.67 -11.67 -20.42
C SER A 103 -2.66 -10.58 -20.00
N GLY A 104 -2.55 -10.09 -18.76
CA GLY A 104 -3.51 -9.16 -18.16
C GLY A 104 -4.92 -9.75 -18.03
N SER A 105 -5.77 -9.09 -17.23
CA SER A 105 -7.20 -9.47 -17.13
C SER A 105 -8.10 -8.69 -18.09
N GLY A 106 -7.54 -7.81 -18.92
CA GLY A 106 -8.28 -7.07 -19.96
C GLY A 106 -9.50 -6.32 -19.44
N ASN A 107 -9.43 -5.74 -18.24
CA ASN A 107 -10.54 -5.07 -17.56
C ASN A 107 -11.81 -5.94 -17.40
N ASN A 108 -11.66 -7.25 -17.23
CA ASN A 108 -12.76 -8.18 -17.02
C ASN A 108 -12.62 -8.91 -15.67
N TRP A 109 -13.55 -8.63 -14.74
CA TRP A 109 -13.59 -9.26 -13.43
C TRP A 109 -13.64 -10.80 -13.51
N ALA A 110 -14.40 -11.36 -14.44
CA ALA A 110 -14.54 -12.82 -14.56
C ALA A 110 -13.23 -13.49 -14.98
N VAL A 111 -12.42 -12.83 -15.81
CA VAL A 111 -11.07 -13.31 -16.16
C VAL A 111 -10.18 -13.31 -14.92
N GLY A 112 -10.17 -12.20 -14.15
CA GLY A 112 -9.41 -12.12 -12.91
C GLY A 112 -9.84 -13.19 -11.89
N HIS A 113 -11.14 -13.28 -11.61
CA HIS A 113 -11.68 -14.10 -10.52
C HIS A 113 -11.87 -15.58 -10.90
N LYS A 114 -12.43 -15.88 -12.08
CA LYS A 114 -12.79 -17.25 -12.48
C LYS A 114 -11.71 -17.95 -13.32
N LEU A 115 -10.86 -17.22 -14.04
CA LEU A 115 -9.76 -17.82 -14.80
C LEU A 115 -8.44 -17.78 -14.03
N TYR A 116 -7.93 -16.58 -13.74
CA TYR A 116 -6.63 -16.45 -13.07
C TYR A 116 -6.70 -16.87 -11.61
N GLY A 117 -7.78 -16.54 -10.89
CA GLY A 117 -7.98 -16.99 -9.52
C GLY A 117 -7.75 -18.50 -9.38
N TYR A 118 -8.47 -19.31 -10.15
CA TYR A 118 -8.33 -20.77 -10.11
C TYR A 118 -6.97 -21.24 -10.63
N ARG A 119 -6.43 -20.63 -11.68
CA ARG A 119 -5.12 -21.00 -12.24
C ARG A 119 -3.98 -20.80 -11.24
N TYR A 120 -4.00 -19.68 -10.51
CA TYR A 120 -2.94 -19.28 -9.60
C TYR A 120 -3.22 -19.62 -8.13
N ARG A 121 -4.37 -20.24 -7.82
CA ARG A 121 -4.83 -20.57 -6.46
C ARG A 121 -3.71 -21.15 -5.59
N GLU A 122 -3.13 -22.27 -6.01
CA GLU A 122 -2.12 -22.98 -5.21
C GLU A 122 -0.85 -22.15 -5.00
N ASN A 123 -0.45 -21.37 -6.01
CA ASN A 123 0.72 -20.47 -5.90
C ASN A 123 0.44 -19.31 -4.94
N ILE A 124 -0.76 -18.73 -4.98
CA ILE A 124 -1.19 -17.66 -4.08
C ILE A 124 -1.20 -18.18 -2.64
N VAL A 125 -1.86 -19.32 -2.39
CA VAL A 125 -1.95 -19.94 -1.05
C VAL A 125 -0.57 -20.25 -0.50
N GLU A 126 0.31 -20.86 -1.30
CA GLU A 126 1.67 -21.20 -0.88
C GLU A 126 2.49 -19.95 -0.48
N LYS A 127 2.38 -18.86 -1.24
CA LYS A 127 3.08 -17.61 -0.91
C LYS A 127 2.50 -16.90 0.30
N LEU A 128 1.18 -16.93 0.47
CA LEU A 128 0.50 -16.41 1.65
C LEU A 128 0.94 -17.17 2.91
N ARG A 129 0.90 -18.51 2.89
CA ARG A 129 1.37 -19.37 3.99
C ARG A 129 2.83 -19.09 4.33
N LYS A 130 3.72 -19.08 3.34
CA LYS A 130 5.13 -18.70 3.56
C LYS A 130 5.27 -17.32 4.19
N THR A 131 4.49 -16.33 3.78
CA THR A 131 4.58 -14.98 4.36
C THR A 131 4.06 -14.95 5.80
N ALA A 132 2.99 -15.69 6.08
CA ALA A 132 2.42 -15.86 7.41
C ALA A 132 3.37 -16.62 8.36
N GLU A 133 4.09 -17.64 7.89
CA GLU A 133 5.09 -18.39 8.68
C GLU A 133 6.23 -17.50 9.21
N HIS A 134 6.57 -16.44 8.49
CA HIS A 134 7.58 -15.49 8.96
C HIS A 134 7.05 -14.57 10.07
N CYS A 135 5.77 -14.63 10.41
CA CYS A 135 5.12 -13.76 11.37
C CYS A 135 4.91 -14.50 12.71
N ASP A 136 5.48 -13.97 13.78
CA ASP A 136 5.31 -14.56 15.13
C ASP A 136 3.86 -14.46 15.62
N CYS A 137 3.17 -13.37 15.25
CA CYS A 137 1.75 -13.14 15.56
C CYS A 137 1.11 -12.35 14.41
N LEU A 138 0.47 -13.07 13.50
CA LEU A 138 -0.27 -12.47 12.38
C LEU A 138 -1.61 -11.93 12.88
N GLN A 139 -1.83 -10.64 12.67
CA GLN A 139 -3.03 -9.95 13.11
C GLN A 139 -4.07 -9.84 11.99
N CYS A 140 -3.64 -9.35 10.84
CA CYS A 140 -4.52 -9.11 9.71
C CYS A 140 -3.79 -9.15 8.37
N PHE A 141 -4.55 -9.42 7.31
CA PHE A 141 -4.16 -9.15 5.94
C PHE A 141 -4.69 -7.77 5.52
N PHE A 142 -3.84 -7.01 4.83
CA PHE A 142 -4.19 -5.69 4.32
C PHE A 142 -4.18 -5.70 2.80
N ILE A 143 -5.35 -5.84 2.20
CA ILE A 143 -5.50 -5.99 0.75
C ILE A 143 -5.63 -4.62 0.12
N ILE A 144 -4.81 -4.32 -0.89
CA ILE A 144 -4.85 -3.06 -1.63
C ILE A 144 -5.13 -3.39 -3.09
N HIS A 145 -6.28 -2.96 -3.60
CA HIS A 145 -6.71 -3.28 -4.96
C HIS A 145 -7.64 -2.20 -5.53
N SER A 146 -7.91 -2.24 -6.83
CA SER A 146 -8.93 -1.40 -7.47
C SER A 146 -10.23 -2.15 -7.74
N MET A 147 -11.34 -1.42 -7.75
CA MET A 147 -12.67 -1.93 -8.09
C MET A 147 -12.93 -1.93 -9.61
N GLY A 148 -12.26 -1.05 -10.36
CA GLY A 148 -12.49 -0.88 -11.80
C GLY A 148 -11.72 -1.84 -12.72
N GLY A 149 -10.51 -2.27 -12.34
CA GLY A 149 -9.64 -3.10 -13.19
C GLY A 149 -9.93 -4.60 -13.06
N GLY A 150 -9.63 -5.40 -14.09
CA GLY A 150 -9.95 -6.84 -14.08
C GLY A 150 -9.13 -7.64 -13.06
N THR A 151 -7.83 -7.38 -12.96
CA THR A 151 -6.95 -8.05 -11.98
C THR A 151 -7.23 -7.54 -10.57
N GLY A 152 -7.26 -6.21 -10.38
CA GLY A 152 -7.52 -5.61 -9.08
C GLY A 152 -8.87 -6.06 -8.50
N SER A 153 -9.95 -5.99 -9.28
CA SER A 153 -11.28 -6.33 -8.79
C SER A 153 -11.47 -7.85 -8.71
N GLY A 154 -11.22 -8.57 -9.81
CA GLY A 154 -11.48 -9.99 -9.93
C GLY A 154 -10.53 -10.85 -9.12
N LEU A 155 -9.23 -10.74 -9.41
CA LEU A 155 -8.23 -11.52 -8.68
C LEU A 155 -8.09 -11.02 -7.23
N GLY A 156 -8.22 -9.72 -6.98
CA GLY A 156 -8.17 -9.17 -5.61
C GLY A 156 -9.28 -9.73 -4.72
N THR A 157 -10.52 -9.82 -5.22
CA THR A 157 -11.61 -10.46 -4.46
C THR A 157 -11.46 -11.97 -4.38
N PHE A 158 -10.92 -12.64 -5.40
CA PHE A 158 -10.60 -14.06 -5.28
C PHE A 158 -9.57 -14.35 -4.18
N VAL A 159 -8.54 -13.51 -4.06
CA VAL A 159 -7.54 -13.60 -2.98
C VAL A 159 -8.20 -13.41 -1.62
N LEU A 160 -9.17 -12.49 -1.51
CA LEU A 160 -9.92 -12.29 -0.27
C LEU A 160 -10.67 -13.57 0.15
N ASN A 161 -11.32 -14.27 -0.78
CA ASN A 161 -11.99 -15.53 -0.49
C ASN A 161 -10.99 -16.61 -0.03
N LEU A 162 -9.81 -16.68 -0.67
CA LEU A 162 -8.76 -17.61 -0.22
C LEU A 162 -8.25 -17.30 1.18
N LEU A 163 -8.16 -16.03 1.55
CA LEU A 163 -7.72 -15.63 2.88
C LEU A 163 -8.73 -16.06 3.96
N GLU A 164 -10.02 -15.97 3.67
CA GLU A 164 -11.05 -16.50 4.57
C GLU A 164 -10.95 -18.03 4.71
N ASP A 165 -10.77 -18.75 3.60
CA ASP A 165 -10.63 -20.21 3.61
C ASP A 165 -9.39 -20.69 4.39
N GLU A 166 -8.25 -20.03 4.18
CA GLU A 166 -6.95 -20.46 4.71
C GLU A 166 -6.65 -19.89 6.10
N PHE A 167 -7.16 -18.70 6.41
CA PHE A 167 -6.90 -17.96 7.65
C PHE A 167 -8.20 -17.37 8.25
N PRO A 168 -9.19 -18.21 8.60
CA PRO A 168 -10.53 -17.75 9.00
C PRO A 168 -10.56 -16.86 10.25
N GLU A 169 -9.57 -17.01 11.13
CA GLU A 169 -9.46 -16.22 12.38
C GLU A 169 -8.69 -14.90 12.19
N VAL A 170 -8.07 -14.68 11.01
CA VAL A 170 -7.22 -13.52 10.74
C VAL A 170 -8.03 -12.45 10.02
N TYR A 171 -8.00 -11.22 10.53
CA TYR A 171 -8.80 -10.13 9.97
C TYR A 171 -8.36 -9.77 8.54
N ARG A 172 -9.32 -9.39 7.69
CA ARG A 172 -9.11 -9.01 6.28
C ARG A 172 -9.58 -7.56 6.09
N PHE A 173 -8.62 -6.64 6.15
CA PHE A 173 -8.82 -5.23 5.88
C PHE A 173 -8.58 -4.95 4.40
N VAL A 174 -9.50 -4.24 3.77
CA VAL A 174 -9.44 -3.98 2.33
C VAL A 174 -9.41 -2.48 2.07
N THR A 175 -8.37 -2.00 1.40
CA THR A 175 -8.36 -0.68 0.75
C THR A 175 -8.72 -0.85 -0.70
N SER A 176 -9.91 -0.38 -1.07
CA SER A 176 -10.48 -0.54 -2.40
C SER A 176 -10.56 0.81 -3.10
N VAL A 177 -9.86 0.93 -4.23
CA VAL A 177 -9.87 2.16 -5.05
C VAL A 177 -11.01 2.10 -6.05
N TYR A 178 -12.00 2.96 -5.87
CA TYR A 178 -13.18 3.08 -6.71
C TYR A 178 -12.90 3.92 -7.96
N PRO A 179 -13.41 3.49 -9.12
CA PRO A 179 -13.25 4.22 -10.37
C PRO A 179 -13.98 5.57 -10.32
N SER A 180 -13.56 6.50 -11.17
CA SER A 180 -14.24 7.78 -11.38
C SER A 180 -15.19 7.71 -12.59
N GLY A 181 -16.15 8.64 -12.68
CA GLY A 181 -17.03 8.76 -13.84
C GLY A 181 -16.32 9.10 -15.15
N GLU A 182 -15.08 9.58 -15.08
CA GLU A 182 -14.24 9.94 -16.22
C GLU A 182 -13.26 8.83 -16.64
N ASP A 183 -13.31 7.65 -16.01
CA ASP A 183 -12.38 6.56 -16.32
C ASP A 183 -12.65 5.96 -17.72
N ASP A 184 -11.59 5.75 -18.51
CA ASP A 184 -11.66 5.16 -19.87
C ASP A 184 -12.16 3.70 -19.90
N VAL A 185 -12.25 3.05 -18.74
CA VAL A 185 -12.65 1.65 -18.60
C VAL A 185 -14.15 1.52 -18.49
N ILE A 186 -14.82 1.33 -19.63
CA ILE A 186 -16.30 1.19 -19.71
C ILE A 186 -16.86 0.02 -18.89
N THR A 187 -16.04 -0.99 -18.59
CA THR A 187 -16.45 -2.17 -17.80
C THR A 187 -16.31 -1.97 -16.29
N SER A 188 -15.75 -0.83 -15.85
CA SER A 188 -15.48 -0.56 -14.44
C SER A 188 -16.71 -0.64 -13.54
N PRO A 189 -17.95 -0.25 -13.95
CA PRO A 189 -19.12 -0.41 -13.09
C PRO A 189 -19.49 -1.89 -12.89
N TYR A 190 -19.38 -2.73 -13.93
CA TYR A 190 -19.62 -4.17 -13.81
C TYR A 190 -18.62 -4.83 -12.87
N ASN A 191 -17.33 -4.51 -13.05
CA ASN A 191 -16.26 -5.01 -12.21
C ASN A 191 -16.47 -4.61 -10.74
N SER A 192 -16.87 -3.36 -10.51
CA SER A 192 -17.09 -2.81 -9.16
C SER A 192 -18.26 -3.51 -8.46
N VAL A 193 -19.40 -3.72 -9.15
CA VAL A 193 -20.56 -4.41 -8.55
C VAL A 193 -20.23 -5.86 -8.21
N LEU A 194 -19.56 -6.58 -9.11
CA LEU A 194 -19.16 -7.97 -8.88
C LEU A 194 -18.15 -8.08 -7.74
N ALA A 195 -17.15 -7.20 -7.68
CA ALA A 195 -16.20 -7.18 -6.58
C ALA A 195 -16.85 -6.78 -5.26
N MET A 196 -17.77 -5.81 -5.26
CA MET A 196 -18.45 -5.35 -4.04
C MET A 196 -19.27 -6.46 -3.40
N LYS A 197 -19.86 -7.36 -4.19
CA LYS A 197 -20.53 -8.56 -3.66
C LYS A 197 -19.58 -9.39 -2.80
N GLU A 198 -18.39 -9.69 -3.32
CA GLU A 198 -17.39 -10.51 -2.63
C GLU A 198 -16.79 -9.78 -1.42
N LEU A 199 -16.54 -8.46 -1.53
CA LEU A 199 -16.09 -7.66 -0.39
C LEU A 199 -17.09 -7.72 0.76
N ASN A 200 -18.39 -7.60 0.45
CA ASN A 200 -19.45 -7.63 1.46
C ASN A 200 -19.64 -9.01 2.12
N GLU A 201 -19.16 -10.08 1.48
CA GLU A 201 -19.23 -11.44 2.01
C GLU A 201 -17.98 -11.80 2.81
N HIS A 202 -16.79 -11.37 2.37
CA HIS A 202 -15.53 -11.94 2.84
C HIS A 202 -14.60 -10.95 3.58
N ALA A 203 -14.84 -9.63 3.52
CA ALA A 203 -14.04 -8.63 4.24
C ALA A 203 -14.61 -8.32 5.63
N ASP A 204 -13.74 -8.07 6.61
CA ASP A 204 -14.19 -7.58 7.93
C ASP A 204 -14.32 -6.06 7.98
N CYS A 205 -13.57 -5.37 7.12
CA CYS A 205 -13.54 -3.92 7.04
C CYS A 205 -13.05 -3.47 5.66
N VAL A 206 -13.79 -2.55 5.05
CA VAL A 206 -13.45 -1.96 3.76
C VAL A 206 -13.26 -0.45 3.92
N LEU A 207 -12.14 0.04 3.41
CA LEU A 207 -11.80 1.45 3.27
C LEU A 207 -11.98 1.84 1.81
N PRO A 208 -13.16 2.34 1.41
CA PRO A 208 -13.39 2.83 0.06
C PRO A 208 -12.59 4.13 -0.17
N ILE A 209 -11.84 4.16 -1.26
CA ILE A 209 -11.06 5.30 -1.72
C ILE A 209 -11.54 5.68 -3.11
N GLU A 210 -12.08 6.87 -3.29
CA GLU A 210 -12.63 7.30 -4.57
C GLU A 210 -11.63 8.17 -5.34
N ASN A 211 -11.35 7.80 -6.58
CA ASN A 211 -10.40 8.55 -7.43
C ASN A 211 -10.85 10.00 -7.69
N GLU A 212 -12.15 10.25 -7.85
CA GLU A 212 -12.68 11.60 -8.03
C GLU A 212 -12.41 12.49 -6.81
N SER A 213 -12.71 11.98 -5.61
CA SER A 213 -12.38 12.65 -4.35
C SER A 213 -10.87 12.90 -4.20
N LEU A 214 -10.01 11.94 -4.58
CA LEU A 214 -8.55 12.14 -4.54
C LEU A 214 -8.09 13.22 -5.52
N PHE A 215 -8.63 13.22 -6.73
CA PHE A 215 -8.33 14.23 -7.75
C PHE A 215 -8.70 15.63 -7.27
N ASP A 216 -9.89 15.79 -6.69
CA ASP A 216 -10.35 17.04 -6.09
C ASP A 216 -9.45 17.53 -4.95
N ILE A 217 -8.98 16.62 -4.10
CA ILE A 217 -8.04 16.94 -3.01
C ILE A 217 -6.72 17.43 -3.59
N VAL A 218 -6.16 16.72 -4.57
CA VAL A 218 -4.90 17.10 -5.24
C VAL A 218 -5.03 18.49 -5.86
N ASN A 219 -6.13 18.76 -6.57
CA ASN A 219 -6.40 20.06 -7.18
C ASN A 219 -6.49 21.18 -6.13
N LYS A 220 -7.19 20.94 -5.01
CA LYS A 220 -7.26 21.89 -3.90
C LYS A 220 -5.89 22.16 -3.28
N ILE A 221 -5.05 21.13 -3.11
CA ILE A 221 -3.68 21.30 -2.59
C ILE A 221 -2.83 22.16 -3.53
N HIS A 222 -2.87 21.89 -4.85
CA HIS A 222 -2.15 22.71 -5.83
C HIS A 222 -2.60 24.17 -5.82
N GLN A 223 -3.91 24.42 -5.70
CA GLN A 223 -4.44 25.77 -5.55
C GLN A 223 -3.90 26.44 -4.28
N MET A 224 -3.94 25.78 -3.12
CA MET A 224 -3.43 26.34 -1.86
C MET A 224 -1.94 26.69 -1.93
N ILE A 225 -1.11 25.84 -2.54
CA ILE A 225 0.33 26.10 -2.75
C ILE A 225 0.54 27.33 -3.64
N ASN A 226 -0.26 27.48 -4.70
CA ASN A 226 -0.16 28.59 -5.63
C ASN A 226 -0.65 29.92 -5.02
N PHE A 227 -1.71 29.91 -4.21
CA PHE A 227 -2.20 31.09 -3.50
C PHE A 227 -1.28 31.51 -2.33
N GLY A 228 -0.62 30.56 -1.67
CA GLY A 228 0.36 30.86 -0.61
C GLY A 228 1.61 31.63 -1.06
N LYS A 229 1.88 31.70 -2.38
CA LYS A 229 3.02 32.43 -2.95
C LYS A 229 2.74 33.89 -3.30
N LEU A 230 1.52 34.41 -3.11
CA LEU A 230 1.16 35.80 -3.43
C LEU A 230 1.22 36.78 -2.23
N GLY A 231 1.90 36.40 -1.13
CA GLY A 231 1.84 37.13 0.15
C GLY A 231 3.17 37.34 0.88
N SER A 232 4.32 37.24 0.22
CA SER A 232 5.61 37.56 0.84
C SER A 232 6.48 38.39 -0.10
N THR A 233 6.69 39.64 0.31
CA THR A 233 7.53 40.66 -0.32
C THR A 233 8.86 40.11 -0.79
N VAL A 234 9.07 40.24 -2.09
CA VAL A 234 10.32 40.02 -2.82
C VAL A 234 11.48 40.78 -2.13
N LYS A 235 12.49 40.05 -1.66
CA LYS A 235 13.88 40.50 -1.80
C LYS A 235 14.52 39.66 -2.90
N GLN A 236 14.58 40.25 -4.09
CA GLN A 236 15.50 39.84 -5.14
C GLN A 236 16.92 39.90 -4.56
N ASN A 237 17.56 38.74 -4.38
CA ASN A 237 19.00 38.54 -4.52
C ASN A 237 19.34 37.07 -4.25
N SER A 238 19.17 36.24 -5.27
CA SER A 238 20.02 35.07 -5.59
C SER A 238 19.50 34.42 -6.87
N LEU A 239 19.49 35.22 -7.94
CA LEU A 239 19.51 34.72 -9.31
C LEU A 239 20.97 34.76 -9.74
N VAL A 240 21.65 33.62 -9.64
CA VAL A 240 22.84 33.35 -10.46
C VAL A 240 22.44 32.26 -11.43
N THR A 241 22.19 32.69 -12.66
CA THR A 241 22.02 31.84 -13.82
C THR A 241 23.34 31.21 -14.24
N SER A 242 23.23 30.11 -14.98
CA SER A 242 24.23 29.46 -15.85
C SER A 242 25.25 28.50 -15.21
N SER A 243 24.90 27.22 -15.25
CA SER A 243 25.73 26.24 -15.97
C SER A 243 24.84 25.08 -16.44
N ALA A 244 25.07 24.68 -17.69
CA ALA A 244 24.37 23.60 -18.37
C ALA A 244 24.54 22.28 -17.61
N GLY A 245 23.43 21.68 -17.22
CA GLY A 245 23.37 20.33 -16.69
C GLY A 245 21.93 19.86 -16.77
N SER A 246 21.65 18.95 -17.71
CA SER A 246 20.34 18.34 -17.93
C SER A 246 19.83 17.64 -16.67
N ALA A 247 19.16 18.39 -15.80
CA ALA A 247 18.28 17.81 -14.80
C ALA A 247 17.05 17.31 -15.55
N LYS A 248 16.96 15.99 -15.73
CA LYS A 248 15.71 15.33 -16.14
C LYS A 248 14.62 15.81 -15.18
N THR A 249 13.74 16.68 -15.65
CA THR A 249 12.42 16.88 -15.05
C THR A 249 11.77 15.51 -15.04
N VAL A 250 11.73 14.87 -13.87
CA VAL A 250 10.94 13.65 -13.67
C VAL A 250 9.51 14.07 -13.92
N GLN A 251 8.99 13.70 -15.08
CA GLN A 251 7.58 13.87 -15.42
C GLN A 251 6.79 13.07 -14.38
N GLU A 252 6.04 13.77 -13.53
CA GLU A 252 5.21 13.15 -12.50
C GLU A 252 4.25 12.18 -13.18
N LYS A 253 4.26 10.91 -12.78
CA LYS A 253 3.45 9.90 -13.46
C LYS A 253 1.98 10.20 -13.16
N PRO A 254 1.04 9.85 -14.07
CA PRO A 254 -0.38 9.87 -13.77
C PRO A 254 -0.64 9.15 -12.43
N PHE A 255 -1.51 9.71 -11.60
CA PHE A 255 -1.88 9.18 -10.28
C PHE A 255 -0.83 9.26 -9.15
N ASP A 256 0.40 9.73 -9.38
CA ASP A 256 1.43 9.76 -8.33
C ASP A 256 1.00 10.56 -7.07
N ALA A 257 0.47 11.77 -7.26
CA ALA A 257 -0.03 12.61 -6.15
C ALA A 257 -1.21 11.94 -5.41
N MET A 258 -2.12 11.31 -6.14
CA MET A 258 -3.26 10.58 -5.56
C MET A 258 -2.78 9.36 -4.76
N ASN A 259 -1.89 8.55 -5.34
CA ASN A 259 -1.28 7.41 -4.68
C ASN A 259 -0.52 7.82 -3.41
N ASN A 260 0.09 9.00 -3.38
CA ASN A 260 0.75 9.53 -2.19
C ASN A 260 -0.24 9.83 -1.06
N ILE A 261 -1.43 10.37 -1.37
CA ILE A 261 -2.49 10.59 -0.37
C ILE A 261 -2.95 9.26 0.22
N VAL A 262 -3.22 8.27 -0.63
CA VAL A 262 -3.64 6.92 -0.19
C VAL A 262 -2.55 6.28 0.67
N ALA A 263 -1.30 6.32 0.23
CA ALA A 263 -0.18 5.77 0.97
C ALA A 263 -0.02 6.43 2.36
N ASN A 264 -0.18 7.75 2.47
CA ASN A 264 -0.18 8.46 3.75
C ASN A 264 -1.35 8.06 4.65
N LEU A 265 -2.56 7.88 4.09
CA LEU A 265 -3.71 7.38 4.84
C LEU A 265 -3.40 6.00 5.45
N LEU A 266 -2.85 5.08 4.64
CA LEU A 266 -2.46 3.74 5.11
C LEU A 266 -1.35 3.78 6.15
N LEU A 267 -0.38 4.68 5.97
CA LEU A 267 0.71 4.87 6.91
C LEU A 267 0.21 5.35 8.28
N ASN A 268 -0.73 6.30 8.28
CA ASN A 268 -1.36 6.82 9.49
C ASN A 268 -2.23 5.76 10.18
N LEU A 269 -3.03 5.02 9.40
CA LEU A 269 -3.86 3.93 9.90
C LEU A 269 -3.04 2.84 10.62
N THR A 270 -1.87 2.52 10.06
CA THR A 270 -0.98 1.47 10.58
C THR A 270 0.08 2.01 11.56
N SER A 271 0.00 3.28 11.95
CA SER A 271 1.02 3.91 12.81
C SER A 271 1.08 3.28 14.20
N SER A 272 -0.07 3.00 14.82
CA SER A 272 -0.16 2.38 16.15
C SER A 272 0.39 0.95 16.19
N ALA A 273 0.36 0.24 15.07
CA ALA A 273 0.96 -1.09 14.96
C ALA A 273 2.49 -1.04 14.84
N ARG A 274 3.05 0.08 14.36
CA ARG A 274 4.49 0.24 14.09
C ARG A 274 5.23 0.98 15.18
N PHE A 275 4.56 1.89 15.87
CA PHE A 275 5.20 2.76 16.85
C PHE A 275 4.41 2.79 18.14
N GLU A 276 5.12 2.78 19.27
CA GLU A 276 4.52 2.98 20.57
C GLU A 276 3.92 4.39 20.68
N GLY A 277 2.66 4.46 21.11
CA GLY A 277 1.93 5.69 21.37
C GLY A 277 1.21 5.64 22.72
N SER A 278 0.64 6.79 23.12
CA SER A 278 -0.20 6.88 24.32
C SER A 278 -1.55 6.19 24.15
N LEU A 279 -2.00 6.02 22.90
CA LEU A 279 -3.18 5.26 22.51
C LEU A 279 -2.77 4.20 21.48
N ASN A 280 -2.50 2.99 21.95
CA ASN A 280 -2.18 1.86 21.08
C ASN A 280 -3.50 1.23 20.61
N MET A 281 -4.04 1.73 19.50
CA MET A 281 -5.21 1.13 18.86
C MET A 281 -4.78 -0.08 18.03
N ASP A 282 -5.42 -1.22 18.25
CA ASP A 282 -5.23 -2.40 17.40
C ASP A 282 -6.01 -2.25 16.09
N LEU A 283 -5.49 -2.72 14.95
CA LEU A 283 -6.27 -2.72 13.72
C LEU A 283 -7.59 -3.51 13.90
N ASN A 284 -7.57 -4.61 14.66
CA ASN A 284 -8.77 -5.38 14.96
C ASN A 284 -9.79 -4.57 15.79
N GLU A 285 -9.34 -3.65 16.64
CA GLU A 285 -10.22 -2.75 17.39
C GLU A 285 -10.95 -1.76 16.47
N ILE A 286 -10.40 -1.45 15.28
CA ILE A 286 -11.11 -0.63 14.28
C ILE A 286 -12.37 -1.34 13.85
N SER A 287 -12.26 -2.62 13.48
CA SER A 287 -13.42 -3.43 13.08
C SER A 287 -14.38 -3.60 14.27
N MET A 288 -13.89 -3.96 15.46
CA MET A 288 -14.75 -4.18 16.64
C MET A 288 -15.52 -2.92 17.07
N ASN A 289 -14.93 -1.73 16.95
CA ASN A 289 -15.54 -0.49 17.42
C ASN A 289 -16.40 0.20 16.36
N LEU A 290 -16.05 0.08 15.07
CA LEU A 290 -16.68 0.84 13.98
C LEU A 290 -17.61 0.00 13.09
N VAL A 291 -17.61 -1.33 13.23
CA VAL A 291 -18.47 -2.23 12.44
C VAL A 291 -19.51 -2.88 13.36
N PRO A 292 -20.65 -2.20 13.64
CA PRO A 292 -21.69 -2.74 14.52
C PRO A 292 -22.50 -3.88 13.88
N PHE A 293 -22.51 -3.96 12.55
CA PHE A 293 -23.20 -5.01 11.80
C PHE A 293 -22.26 -5.58 10.73
N PRO A 294 -22.17 -6.92 10.58
CA PRO A 294 -21.18 -7.55 9.69
C PRO A 294 -21.22 -7.12 8.23
N ARG A 295 -22.33 -6.56 7.72
CA ARG A 295 -22.47 -6.05 6.35
C ARG A 295 -22.37 -4.53 6.21
N LEU A 296 -22.21 -3.82 7.33
CA LEU A 296 -22.05 -2.37 7.36
C LEU A 296 -20.62 -2.03 7.77
N HIS A 297 -19.66 -2.56 7.00
CA HIS A 297 -18.22 -2.50 7.29
C HIS A 297 -17.44 -1.58 6.36
N TYR A 298 -18.11 -0.67 5.67
CA TYR A 298 -17.49 0.33 4.80
C TYR A 298 -17.23 1.61 5.58
N LEU A 299 -15.96 1.90 5.87
CA LEU A 299 -15.53 3.01 6.71
C LEU A 299 -14.99 4.16 5.86
N VAL A 300 -15.70 5.29 5.88
CA VAL A 300 -15.24 6.50 5.18
C VAL A 300 -14.04 7.10 5.90
N SER A 301 -12.94 7.23 5.16
CA SER A 301 -11.70 7.81 5.67
C SER A 301 -11.65 9.32 5.45
N SER A 302 -10.98 10.04 6.34
CA SER A 302 -10.77 11.49 6.21
C SER A 302 -9.39 11.86 6.75
N LEU A 303 -8.70 12.79 6.08
CA LEU A 303 -7.32 13.15 6.40
C LEU A 303 -7.15 14.66 6.46
N THR A 304 -6.47 15.12 7.51
CA THR A 304 -6.15 16.53 7.75
C THR A 304 -4.83 16.64 8.55
N PRO A 305 -3.97 17.63 8.29
CA PRO A 305 -4.08 18.68 7.28
C PRO A 305 -3.56 18.24 5.90
N LEU A 306 -4.13 18.81 4.82
CA LEU A 306 -3.84 18.37 3.44
C LEU A 306 -2.48 18.82 2.89
N TYR A 307 -1.86 19.87 3.45
CA TYR A 307 -0.61 20.45 2.92
C TYR A 307 0.63 19.55 3.11
N THR A 308 0.56 18.55 3.98
CA THR A 308 1.64 17.58 4.22
C THR A 308 1.64 16.42 3.22
N LEU A 309 0.60 16.31 2.39
CA LEU A 309 0.35 15.15 1.52
C LEU A 309 0.90 15.31 0.10
N ALA A 310 1.38 16.50 -0.27
CA ALA A 310 1.96 16.76 -1.60
C ALA A 310 3.50 16.82 -1.58
N ASP A 311 4.13 16.93 -0.41
CA ASP A 311 5.59 16.98 -0.31
C ASP A 311 6.13 15.63 0.17
N VAL A 312 6.71 14.87 -0.77
CA VAL A 312 7.33 13.54 -0.53
C VAL A 312 8.49 13.62 0.48
N ASN A 313 8.93 14.83 0.84
CA ASN A 313 10.03 15.08 1.77
C ASN A 313 9.58 15.45 3.19
N VAL A 314 8.30 15.66 3.43
CA VAL A 314 7.83 16.04 4.76
C VAL A 314 7.44 14.78 5.53
N PRO A 315 8.13 14.44 6.64
CA PRO A 315 7.71 13.33 7.49
C PRO A 315 6.30 13.60 8.03
N SER A 316 5.51 12.53 8.19
CA SER A 316 4.28 12.54 8.98
C SER A 316 4.53 13.25 10.32
N ARG A 317 3.77 14.30 10.60
CA ARG A 317 3.81 14.94 11.92
C ARG A 317 3.14 13.99 12.91
N ARG A 318 3.92 13.50 13.87
CA ARG A 318 3.39 13.07 15.17
C ARG A 318 2.85 14.27 15.93
#